data_AF-A0A3S4AMY0-F1
#
_entry.id   AF-A0A3S4AMY0-F1
#
_cell.length_a   1.000
_cell.length_b   1.000
_cell.length_c   1.000
_cell.angle_alpha   90.00
_cell.angle_beta   90.00
_cell.angle_gamma   90.00
#
_symmetry.space_group_name_H-M   'P 1'
#
loop_
_entity.id
_entity.type
_entity.pdbx_description
1 polymer ?
#
loop_
_entity_poly.entity_id
_entity_poly.type
_entity_poly.pdbx_seq_one_letter_code
_entity_poly.pdbx_strand_id
1 'polypeptide(L)'
;MKLPELEESVRSGRLVPDGKVCLNEQGELNVTKIAVEPVWYLPGVAERFGIDEGTLRRSLFEHTGGMYPELITRSDIKVFLPPIGGLTCNGSDVFCSDICTCRPYLIFGIEEAVKEAQNGGSGVVIYFRKEGRALVVYNARKRGEDRASDYFKRTENIAGVKDMRFQALMPDILHWLGITKIDRMLSMSNMKHDAIVGQGIPILERVELPESWIPADSRVEIDAKINAGYFTTGHRMTEEELRSVQGRIWEDVDH
;
A
#
# COMPACT_ATOMS: atom_id res chain seq x y z
N MET A 1 -5.39 -4.97 18.75
CA MET A 1 -4.17 -4.86 17.91
C MET A 1 -3.15 -4.08 18.69
N LYS A 2 -1.88 -4.49 18.65
CA LYS A 2 -0.78 -3.79 19.34
C LYS A 2 0.37 -3.58 18.37
N LEU A 3 0.92 -2.38 18.35
CA LEU A 3 2.12 -2.00 17.61
C LEU A 3 2.98 -1.12 18.53
N PRO A 4 4.31 -1.29 18.56
CA PRO A 4 5.18 -0.48 19.42
C PRO A 4 5.01 1.03 19.23
N GLU A 5 4.73 1.49 18.01
CA GLU A 5 4.58 2.91 17.71
C GLU A 5 3.30 3.52 18.27
N LEU A 6 2.28 2.71 18.49
CA LEU A 6 1.05 3.17 19.13
C LEU A 6 1.26 3.43 20.62
N GLU A 7 2.12 2.64 21.28
CA GLU A 7 2.53 2.92 22.66
C GLU A 7 3.27 4.27 22.74
N GLU A 8 4.18 4.54 21.81
CA GLU A 8 4.88 5.83 21.75
C GLU A 8 3.93 6.99 21.44
N SER A 9 2.93 6.77 20.60
CA SER A 9 1.91 7.79 20.31
C SER A 9 0.99 8.06 21.51
N VAL A 10 0.74 7.08 22.37
CA VAL A 10 0.09 7.32 23.66
C VAL A 10 1.02 8.08 24.62
N ARG A 11 2.27 7.64 24.75
CA ARG A 11 3.27 8.26 25.63
C ARG A 11 3.52 9.73 25.31
N SER A 12 3.56 10.07 24.03
CA SER A 12 3.75 11.44 23.54
C SER A 12 2.45 12.28 23.53
N GLY A 13 1.32 11.70 23.91
CA GLY A 13 0.02 12.38 23.97
C GLY A 13 -0.65 12.59 22.61
N ARG A 14 -0.12 12.03 21.51
CA ARG A 14 -0.76 12.07 20.19
C ARG A 14 -2.03 11.23 20.13
N LEU A 15 -2.08 10.16 20.93
CA LEU A 15 -3.23 9.28 21.07
C LEU A 15 -3.64 9.21 22.54
N VAL A 16 -4.93 9.38 22.83
CA VAL A 16 -5.44 9.37 24.21
C VAL A 16 -6.26 8.10 24.43
N PRO A 17 -5.94 7.28 25.44
CA PRO A 17 -6.77 6.11 25.78
C PRO A 17 -8.19 6.52 26.19
N ASP A 18 -9.20 5.88 25.60
CA ASP A 18 -10.61 6.10 25.89
C ASP A 18 -11.30 4.84 26.46
N GLY A 19 -10.55 3.74 26.60
CA GLY A 19 -11.04 2.46 27.08
C GLY A 19 -11.97 1.73 26.10
N LYS A 20 -12.20 2.27 24.90
CA LYS A 20 -13.14 1.73 23.91
C LYS A 20 -12.45 1.40 22.59
N VAL A 21 -11.79 2.38 21.98
CA VAL A 21 -11.03 2.25 20.73
C VAL A 21 -9.54 2.11 21.05
N CYS A 22 -8.99 2.99 21.88
CA CYS A 22 -7.65 2.88 22.46
C CYS A 22 -7.81 2.45 23.93
N LEU A 23 -7.49 1.20 24.22
CA LEU A 23 -7.89 0.51 25.44
C LEU A 23 -7.08 0.92 26.67
N ASN A 24 -5.79 1.21 26.51
CA ASN A 24 -4.88 1.44 27.63
C ASN A 24 -3.65 2.27 27.23
N GLU A 25 -2.83 2.59 28.23
CA GLU A 25 -1.57 3.33 28.07
C GLU A 25 -0.51 2.59 27.23
N GLN A 26 -0.70 1.29 26.99
CA GLN A 26 0.19 0.49 26.14
C GLN A 26 -0.16 0.57 24.65
N GLY A 27 -1.10 1.44 24.25
CA GLY A 27 -1.49 1.63 22.85
C GLY A 27 -2.25 0.44 22.24
N GLU A 28 -2.94 -0.36 23.06
CA GLU A 28 -3.74 -1.47 22.56
C GLU A 28 -5.05 -0.98 21.93
N LEU A 29 -5.28 -1.34 20.67
CA LEU A 29 -6.45 -0.91 19.92
C LEU A 29 -7.51 -2.00 19.80
N ASN A 30 -8.76 -1.64 20.03
CA ASN A 30 -9.91 -2.47 19.70
C ASN A 30 -10.29 -2.25 18.23
N VAL A 31 -9.99 -3.24 17.38
CA VAL A 31 -10.19 -3.15 15.93
C VAL A 31 -10.74 -4.44 15.38
N THR A 32 -11.54 -4.33 14.32
CA THR A 32 -11.94 -5.47 13.49
C THR A 32 -10.95 -5.62 12.34
N LYS A 33 -10.40 -6.83 12.17
CA LYS A 33 -9.51 -7.16 11.05
C LYS A 33 -10.25 -8.06 10.07
N ILE A 34 -10.17 -7.72 8.79
CA ILE A 34 -10.78 -8.50 7.70
C ILE A 34 -9.68 -8.75 6.66
N ALA A 35 -9.57 -9.99 6.20
CA ALA A 35 -8.76 -10.34 5.03
C ALA A 35 -9.70 -10.50 3.84
N VAL A 36 -9.44 -9.75 2.77
CA VAL A 36 -10.21 -9.83 1.53
C VAL A 36 -9.25 -10.16 0.41
N GLU A 37 -9.52 -11.27 -0.30
CA GLU A 37 -8.71 -11.73 -1.42
C GLU A 37 -9.62 -11.81 -2.66
N PRO A 38 -9.24 -11.17 -3.79
CA PRO A 38 -10.00 -11.28 -5.02
C PRO A 38 -9.90 -12.71 -5.56
N VAL A 39 -11.04 -13.33 -5.79
CA VAL A 39 -11.14 -14.70 -6.28
C VAL A 39 -11.86 -14.74 -7.62
N TRP A 40 -11.53 -15.75 -8.43
CA TRP A 40 -12.18 -16.01 -9.70
C TRP A 40 -13.31 -16.99 -9.50
N TYR A 41 -14.52 -16.58 -9.85
CA TYR A 41 -15.65 -17.50 -9.98
C TYR A 41 -15.54 -18.22 -11.33
N LEU A 42 -15.03 -19.45 -11.32
CA LEU A 42 -14.66 -20.21 -12.51
C LEU A 42 -15.79 -20.34 -13.54
N PRO A 43 -17.06 -20.63 -13.15
CA PRO A 43 -18.16 -20.67 -14.11
C PRO A 43 -18.37 -19.34 -14.84
N GLY A 44 -18.37 -18.22 -14.10
CA GLY A 44 -18.55 -16.90 -14.69
C GLY A 44 -17.37 -16.46 -15.55
N VAL A 45 -16.14 -16.88 -15.22
CA VAL A 45 -14.97 -16.65 -16.07
C VAL A 45 -15.07 -17.45 -17.37
N ALA A 46 -15.46 -18.73 -17.29
CA ALA A 46 -15.65 -19.59 -18.46
C ALA A 46 -16.72 -19.03 -19.41
N GLU A 47 -17.84 -18.57 -18.85
CA GLU A 47 -18.92 -17.91 -19.59
C GLU A 47 -18.43 -16.66 -20.32
N ARG A 48 -17.63 -15.79 -19.67
CA ARG A 48 -17.05 -14.59 -20.29
C ARG A 48 -16.10 -14.90 -21.45
N PHE A 49 -15.41 -16.03 -21.40
CA PHE A 49 -14.56 -16.50 -22.49
C PHE A 49 -15.32 -17.33 -23.53
N GLY A 50 -16.60 -17.65 -23.32
CA GLY A 50 -17.38 -18.51 -24.21
C GLY A 50 -16.88 -19.94 -24.29
N ILE A 51 -16.25 -20.46 -23.24
CA ILE A 51 -15.70 -21.82 -23.16
C ILE A 51 -16.37 -22.61 -22.02
N ASP A 52 -16.26 -23.93 -22.05
CA ASP A 52 -16.69 -24.75 -20.93
C ASP A 52 -15.73 -24.63 -19.73
N GLU A 53 -16.28 -24.80 -18.52
CA GLU A 53 -15.53 -24.69 -17.27
C GLU A 53 -14.36 -25.70 -17.19
N GLY A 54 -14.51 -26.88 -17.80
CA GLY A 54 -13.48 -27.92 -17.82
C GLY A 54 -12.26 -27.52 -18.65
N THR A 55 -12.50 -26.94 -19.83
CA THR A 55 -11.45 -26.37 -20.68
C THR A 55 -10.71 -25.25 -19.96
N LEU A 56 -11.42 -24.30 -19.35
CA LEU A 56 -10.80 -23.22 -18.56
C LEU A 56 -9.88 -23.79 -17.47
N ARG A 57 -10.39 -24.74 -16.67
CA ARG A 57 -9.63 -25.37 -15.58
C ARG A 57 -8.37 -26.08 -16.06
N ARG A 58 -8.47 -26.82 -17.17
CA ARG A 58 -7.31 -27.52 -17.76
C ARG A 58 -6.26 -26.52 -18.24
N SER A 59 -6.67 -25.47 -18.94
CA SER A 59 -5.74 -24.42 -19.36
C SER A 59 -5.06 -23.73 -18.18
N LEU A 60 -5.80 -23.40 -17.11
CA LEU A 60 -5.21 -22.82 -15.91
C LEU A 60 -4.20 -23.77 -15.24
N PHE A 61 -4.50 -25.07 -15.16
CA PHE A 61 -3.58 -26.07 -14.62
C PHE A 61 -2.28 -26.17 -15.46
N GLU A 62 -2.40 -26.22 -16.78
CA GLU A 62 -1.25 -26.32 -17.68
C GLU A 62 -0.37 -25.06 -17.64
N HIS A 63 -0.98 -23.88 -17.68
CA HIS A 63 -0.26 -22.61 -17.66
C HIS A 63 0.34 -22.24 -16.29
N THR A 64 -0.15 -22.86 -15.21
CA THR A 64 0.47 -22.74 -13.87
C THR A 64 1.57 -23.77 -13.64
N GLY A 65 1.98 -24.53 -14.67
CA GLY A 65 3.02 -25.55 -14.54
C GLY A 65 2.60 -26.73 -13.68
N GLY A 66 1.29 -27.01 -13.60
CA GLY A 66 0.74 -28.11 -12.81
C GLY A 66 0.63 -27.82 -11.30
N MET A 67 0.75 -26.57 -10.87
CA MET A 67 0.79 -26.18 -9.45
C MET A 67 -0.52 -26.42 -8.68
N TYR A 68 -1.66 -26.53 -9.39
CA TYR A 68 -2.99 -26.63 -8.79
C TYR A 68 -3.77 -27.85 -9.31
N PRO A 69 -3.40 -29.08 -8.91
CA PRO A 69 -4.07 -30.30 -9.38
C PRO A 69 -5.58 -30.33 -9.04
N GLU A 70 -6.02 -29.59 -8.03
CA GLU A 70 -7.42 -29.44 -7.62
C GLU A 70 -8.29 -28.82 -8.72
N LEU A 71 -7.72 -28.02 -9.62
CA LEU A 71 -8.46 -27.50 -10.78
C LEU A 71 -9.02 -28.63 -11.64
N ILE A 72 -8.32 -29.77 -11.70
CA ILE A 72 -8.71 -30.97 -12.44
C ILE A 72 -9.51 -31.92 -11.55
N THR A 73 -9.03 -32.18 -10.33
CA THR A 73 -9.56 -33.25 -9.47
C THR A 73 -10.79 -32.84 -8.67
N ARG A 74 -11.07 -31.53 -8.52
CA ARG A 74 -12.14 -30.97 -7.70
C ARG A 74 -12.99 -29.98 -8.49
N SER A 75 -13.88 -30.50 -9.33
CA SER A 75 -14.85 -29.72 -10.12
C SER A 75 -15.93 -29.05 -9.27
N ASP A 76 -16.07 -29.45 -8.01
CA ASP A 76 -16.96 -28.85 -7.00
C ASP A 76 -16.45 -27.49 -6.49
N ILE A 77 -15.15 -27.23 -6.55
CA ILE A 77 -14.56 -25.94 -6.13
C ILE A 77 -14.83 -24.89 -7.20
N LYS A 78 -15.86 -24.06 -7.06
CA LYS A 78 -16.22 -23.05 -8.08
C LYS A 78 -15.43 -21.74 -8.01
N VAL A 79 -14.60 -21.60 -6.98
CA VAL A 79 -13.86 -20.38 -6.69
C VAL A 79 -12.38 -20.69 -6.70
N PHE A 80 -11.60 -19.95 -7.47
CA PHE A 80 -10.16 -20.09 -7.57
C PHE A 80 -9.48 -18.82 -7.09
N LEU A 81 -8.51 -18.94 -6.19
CA LEU A 81 -7.62 -17.84 -5.84
C LEU A 81 -6.39 -17.93 -6.76
N PRO A 82 -6.33 -17.17 -7.86
CA PRO A 82 -5.15 -17.15 -8.71
C PRO A 82 -3.94 -16.66 -7.89
N PRO A 83 -2.72 -17.12 -8.21
CA PRO A 83 -1.49 -16.53 -7.70
C PRO A 83 -1.28 -15.16 -8.35
N ILE A 84 -2.17 -14.21 -8.03
CA ILE A 84 -1.96 -12.81 -8.36
C ILE A 84 -0.83 -12.38 -7.43
N GLY A 85 0.36 -12.12 -8.01
CA GLY A 85 1.57 -11.75 -7.30
C GLY A 85 1.29 -10.72 -6.21
N GLY A 86 1.19 -11.21 -4.98
CA GLY A 86 0.75 -10.47 -3.81
C GLY A 86 1.77 -10.59 -2.70
N LEU A 87 3.00 -10.17 -2.97
CA LEU A 87 3.99 -10.01 -1.91
C LEU A 87 3.72 -8.65 -1.26
N THR A 88 3.58 -8.66 0.07
CA THR A 88 3.36 -7.50 0.94
C THR A 88 4.64 -6.70 1.11
N CYS A 89 4.55 -5.40 1.44
CA CYS A 89 5.74 -4.61 1.72
C CYS A 89 6.37 -5.03 3.05
N ASN A 90 7.15 -6.10 3.03
CA ASN A 90 7.76 -6.63 4.25
C ASN A 90 8.93 -5.74 4.69
N GLY A 91 9.57 -5.04 3.75
CA GLY A 91 10.72 -4.15 4.02
C GLY A 91 10.49 -3.13 5.14
N SER A 92 9.55 -2.19 4.95
CA SER A 92 9.26 -1.17 5.97
C SER A 92 8.33 -1.68 7.06
N ASP A 93 7.28 -2.42 6.68
CA ASP A 93 6.17 -2.69 7.59
C ASP A 93 6.52 -3.81 8.58
N VAL A 94 7.37 -4.76 8.16
CA VAL A 94 7.85 -5.86 9.01
C VAL A 94 9.28 -5.62 9.49
N PHE A 95 10.19 -5.21 8.61
CA PHE A 95 11.62 -5.05 8.95
C PHE A 95 12.03 -3.61 9.32
N CYS A 96 11.06 -2.72 9.54
CA CYS A 96 11.30 -1.34 10.01
C CYS A 96 12.28 -0.52 9.15
N SER A 97 12.35 -0.78 7.85
CA SER A 97 13.19 0.03 6.95
C SER A 97 12.69 1.48 6.89
N ASP A 98 13.62 2.42 6.96
CA ASP A 98 13.46 3.88 6.97
C ASP A 98 13.71 4.55 5.61
N ILE A 99 14.03 3.77 4.58
CA ILE A 99 14.28 4.25 3.21
C ILE A 99 12.99 4.63 2.47
N CYS A 100 11.83 4.26 3.00
CA CYS A 100 10.53 4.61 2.43
C CYS A 100 9.51 5.00 3.49
N THR A 101 8.48 5.71 3.02
CA THR A 101 7.41 6.27 3.84
C THR A 101 6.25 5.31 4.10
N CYS A 102 6.34 4.06 3.64
CA CYS A 102 5.26 3.07 3.77
C CYS A 102 4.85 2.85 5.24
N ARG A 103 5.82 2.60 6.13
CA ARG A 103 5.56 2.41 7.58
C ARG A 103 5.06 3.70 8.25
N PRO A 104 5.69 4.88 8.06
CA PRO A 104 5.13 6.15 8.55
C PRO A 104 3.68 6.39 8.13
N TYR A 105 3.33 6.17 6.85
CA TYR A 105 1.95 6.30 6.39
C TYR A 105 1.01 5.27 7.03
N LEU A 106 1.46 4.04 7.27
CA LEU A 106 0.66 3.02 7.93
C LEU A 106 0.34 3.41 9.37
N ILE A 107 1.34 3.83 10.14
CA ILE A 107 1.16 4.23 11.54
C ILE A 107 0.28 5.48 11.61
N PHE A 108 0.60 6.51 10.81
CA PHE A 108 -0.19 7.74 10.74
C PHE A 108 -1.65 7.46 10.34
N GLY A 109 -1.85 6.58 9.36
CA GLY A 109 -3.19 6.13 8.94
C GLY A 109 -3.96 5.44 10.06
N ILE A 110 -3.31 4.59 10.85
CA ILE A 110 -3.93 3.93 12.01
C ILE A 110 -4.26 4.97 13.09
N GLU A 111 -3.36 5.90 13.39
CA GLU A 111 -3.60 6.94 14.40
C GLU A 111 -4.79 7.83 14.05
N GLU A 112 -4.84 8.34 12.82
CA GLU A 112 -5.94 9.18 12.37
C GLU A 112 -7.25 8.39 12.28
N ALA A 113 -7.20 7.10 11.90
CA ALA A 113 -8.37 6.23 11.93
C ALA A 113 -8.90 6.02 13.36
N VAL A 114 -8.01 5.88 14.35
CA VAL A 114 -8.40 5.77 15.76
C VAL A 114 -9.00 7.09 16.24
N LYS A 115 -8.36 8.23 15.99
CA LYS A 115 -8.89 9.55 16.37
C LYS A 115 -10.28 9.80 15.78
N GLU A 116 -10.47 9.43 14.51
CA GLU A 116 -11.77 9.54 13.84
C GLU A 116 -12.83 8.67 14.54
N ALA A 117 -12.49 7.42 14.86
CA ALA A 117 -13.39 6.54 15.60
C ALA A 117 -13.71 7.06 17.02
N GLN A 118 -12.74 7.66 17.71
CA GLN A 118 -12.93 8.27 19.03
C GLN A 118 -13.84 9.50 18.98
N ASN A 119 -13.80 10.26 17.88
CA ASN A 119 -14.68 11.41 17.64
C ASN A 119 -16.11 11.00 17.23
N GLY A 120 -16.41 9.70 17.18
CA GLY A 120 -17.72 9.16 16.79
C GLY A 120 -17.88 8.89 15.29
N GLY A 121 -16.80 9.03 14.52
CA GLY A 121 -16.72 8.69 13.11
C GLY A 121 -16.32 7.24 12.85
N SER A 122 -15.76 6.97 11.67
CA SER A 122 -15.26 5.64 11.30
C SER A 122 -13.93 5.76 10.55
N GLY A 123 -12.90 5.12 11.10
CA GLY A 123 -11.60 5.00 10.46
C GLY A 123 -11.43 3.64 9.78
N VAL A 124 -11.00 3.63 8.52
CA VAL A 124 -10.71 2.41 7.76
C VAL A 124 -9.30 2.47 7.20
N VAL A 125 -8.50 1.43 7.49
CA VAL A 125 -7.17 1.23 6.91
C VAL A 125 -7.23 0.05 5.96
N ILE A 126 -6.95 0.29 4.67
CA ILE A 126 -6.97 -0.74 3.64
C ILE A 126 -5.53 -1.07 3.24
N TYR A 127 -5.10 -2.26 3.62
CA TYR A 127 -3.75 -2.75 3.39
C TYR A 127 -3.69 -3.63 2.14
N PHE A 128 -3.28 -3.05 1.01
CA PHE A 128 -3.09 -3.80 -0.23
C PHE A 128 -1.74 -4.51 -0.25
N ARG A 129 -1.77 -5.84 -0.44
CA ARG A 129 -0.60 -6.71 -0.54
C ARG A 129 0.13 -6.59 -1.90
N LYS A 130 0.53 -5.38 -2.30
CA LYS A 130 1.18 -5.06 -3.59
C LYS A 130 2.53 -4.35 -3.37
N GLU A 131 3.57 -5.08 -2.97
CA GLU A 131 4.90 -4.57 -2.61
C GLU A 131 5.59 -3.82 -3.75
N GLY A 132 6.25 -2.71 -3.44
CA GLY A 132 7.22 -2.07 -4.34
C GLY A 132 6.66 -1.69 -5.71
N ARG A 133 5.35 -1.41 -5.82
CA ARG A 133 4.65 -1.22 -7.11
C ARG A 133 4.52 -2.50 -7.95
N ALA A 134 4.40 -3.63 -7.25
CA ALA A 134 4.53 -5.00 -7.75
C ALA A 134 5.94 -5.32 -8.32
N LEU A 135 6.98 -4.66 -7.80
CA LEU A 135 8.36 -4.76 -8.26
C LEU A 135 9.34 -4.86 -7.07
N VAL A 136 10.47 -5.56 -7.25
CA VAL A 136 11.54 -5.69 -6.24
C VAL A 136 12.47 -4.46 -6.28
N VAL A 137 11.93 -3.26 -6.05
CA VAL A 137 12.66 -1.98 -6.23
C VAL A 137 13.60 -1.66 -5.07
N TYR A 138 13.27 -2.11 -3.85
CA TYR A 138 14.03 -1.75 -2.65
C TYR A 138 15.46 -2.30 -2.65
N ASN A 139 15.68 -3.47 -3.24
CA ASN A 139 17.02 -4.07 -3.36
C ASN A 139 17.94 -3.25 -4.26
N ALA A 140 17.40 -2.57 -5.27
CA ALA A 140 18.19 -1.75 -6.18
C ALA A 140 18.57 -0.39 -5.57
N ARG A 141 17.72 0.17 -4.70
CA ARG A 141 18.10 1.37 -3.92
C ARG A 141 19.24 1.10 -2.95
N LYS A 142 19.30 -0.09 -2.38
CA LYS A 142 20.38 -0.52 -1.47
C LYS A 142 21.72 -0.82 -2.18
N ARG A 143 21.75 -0.95 -3.51
CA ARG A 143 22.93 -1.39 -4.29
C ARG A 143 23.47 -0.27 -5.20
N GLY A 144 23.71 0.93 -4.65
CA GLY A 144 24.33 2.07 -5.35
C GLY A 144 23.99 3.42 -4.70
N GLU A 145 24.41 4.54 -5.32
CA GLU A 145 24.14 5.91 -4.79
C GLU A 145 22.65 6.27 -4.78
N ASP A 146 21.99 6.38 -3.63
CA ASP A 146 20.54 6.60 -3.57
C ASP A 146 20.14 8.08 -3.75
N ARG A 147 20.05 8.55 -5.00
CA ARG A 147 19.65 9.93 -5.35
C ARG A 147 18.17 10.02 -5.75
N ALA A 148 17.51 11.11 -5.36
CA ALA A 148 16.09 11.34 -5.67
C ALA A 148 15.84 11.46 -7.18
N SER A 149 16.75 12.09 -7.92
CA SER A 149 16.69 12.25 -9.38
C SER A 149 16.66 10.93 -10.16
N ASP A 150 17.20 9.84 -9.59
CA ASP A 150 17.29 8.54 -10.26
C ASP A 150 16.24 7.54 -9.77
N TYR A 151 15.41 7.93 -8.80
CA TYR A 151 14.45 7.05 -8.14
C TYR A 151 13.53 6.30 -9.13
N PHE A 152 12.90 7.02 -10.07
CA PHE A 152 12.03 6.40 -11.07
C PHE A 152 12.81 5.67 -12.17
N LYS A 153 13.97 6.19 -12.57
CA LYS A 153 14.82 5.56 -13.60
C LYS A 153 15.31 4.19 -13.14
N ARG A 154 15.66 4.04 -11.87
CA ARG A 154 16.05 2.76 -11.27
C ARG A 154 14.94 1.72 -11.36
N THR A 155 13.70 2.14 -11.10
CA THR A 155 12.54 1.26 -11.20
C THR A 155 12.32 0.81 -12.65
N GLU A 156 12.40 1.75 -13.59
CA GLU A 156 12.25 1.51 -15.03
C GLU A 156 13.36 0.61 -15.58
N ASN A 157 14.61 0.76 -15.13
CA ASN A 157 15.74 -0.08 -15.58
C ASN A 157 15.59 -1.56 -15.18
N ILE A 158 14.86 -1.85 -14.09
CA ILE A 158 14.66 -3.23 -13.60
C ILE A 158 13.45 -3.87 -14.29
N ALA A 159 12.37 -3.10 -14.43
CA ALA A 159 11.05 -3.64 -14.77
C ALA A 159 10.54 -3.22 -16.16
N GLY A 160 11.22 -2.30 -16.84
CA GLY A 160 10.75 -1.64 -18.05
C GLY A 160 9.57 -0.67 -17.85
N VAL A 161 9.01 -0.61 -16.63
CA VAL A 161 7.86 0.25 -16.28
C VAL A 161 8.01 0.83 -14.88
N LYS A 162 7.40 1.99 -14.65
CA LYS A 162 7.47 2.73 -13.36
C LYS A 162 6.48 2.24 -12.30
N ASP A 163 5.44 1.51 -12.69
CA ASP A 163 4.42 0.94 -11.80
C ASP A 163 3.68 -0.20 -12.52
N MET A 164 3.63 -1.40 -11.93
CA MET A 164 2.86 -2.53 -12.47
C MET A 164 1.51 -2.73 -11.75
N ARG A 165 1.16 -1.87 -10.79
CA ARG A 165 -0.07 -2.03 -10.03
C ARG A 165 -1.27 -1.64 -10.87
N PHE A 166 -2.21 -2.57 -10.95
CA PHE A 166 -3.55 -2.26 -11.43
C PHE A 166 -4.35 -1.58 -10.29
N GLN A 167 -4.37 -0.25 -10.30
CA GLN A 167 -5.05 0.59 -9.29
C GLN A 167 -6.56 0.67 -9.51
N ALA A 168 -7.05 0.36 -10.71
CA ALA A 168 -8.47 0.42 -11.02
C ALA A 168 -9.34 -0.56 -10.21
N LEU A 169 -8.78 -1.65 -9.69
CA LEU A 169 -9.45 -2.60 -8.78
C LEU A 169 -9.33 -2.20 -7.30
N MET A 170 -8.56 -1.15 -6.98
CA MET A 170 -8.39 -0.68 -5.61
C MET A 170 -9.72 -0.20 -4.98
N PRO A 171 -10.65 0.46 -5.71
CA PRO A 171 -11.92 0.90 -5.13
C PRO A 171 -12.93 -0.21 -4.86
N ASP A 172 -12.74 -1.43 -5.38
CA ASP A 172 -13.70 -2.55 -5.22
C ASP A 172 -14.01 -2.84 -3.75
N ILE A 173 -12.98 -2.80 -2.89
CA ILE A 173 -13.14 -3.00 -1.46
C ILE A 173 -13.89 -1.83 -0.79
N LEU A 174 -13.74 -0.60 -1.30
CA LEU A 174 -14.50 0.55 -0.79
C LEU A 174 -15.99 0.38 -1.10
N HIS A 175 -16.33 -0.07 -2.31
CA HIS A 175 -17.71 -0.39 -2.67
C HIS A 175 -18.26 -1.57 -1.88
N TRP A 176 -17.44 -2.61 -1.66
CA TRP A 176 -17.84 -3.75 -0.83
C TRP A 176 -18.15 -3.35 0.61
N LEU A 177 -17.38 -2.40 1.18
CA LEU A 177 -17.66 -1.79 2.48
C LEU A 177 -18.85 -0.81 2.47
N GLY A 178 -19.44 -0.53 1.30
CA GLY A 178 -20.54 0.42 1.15
C GLY A 178 -20.13 1.88 1.28
N ILE A 179 -18.84 2.21 1.11
CA ILE A 179 -18.32 3.57 1.22
C ILE A 179 -18.79 4.38 0.01
N THR A 180 -19.51 5.47 0.27
CA THR A 180 -20.04 6.37 -0.76
C THR A 180 -19.32 7.71 -0.81
N LYS A 181 -18.49 8.04 0.18
CA LYS A 181 -17.63 9.22 0.23
C LYS A 181 -16.45 8.99 1.17
N ILE A 182 -15.37 9.73 1.00
CA ILE A 182 -14.23 9.76 1.91
C ILE A 182 -14.01 11.20 2.36
N ASP A 183 -14.22 11.47 3.66
CA ASP A 183 -14.01 12.81 4.19
C ASP A 183 -12.51 13.17 4.22
N ARG A 184 -11.65 12.26 4.68
CA ARG A 184 -10.19 12.46 4.74
C ARG A 184 -9.44 11.28 4.13
N MET A 185 -8.75 11.50 3.01
CA MET A 185 -7.88 10.51 2.37
C MET A 185 -6.41 10.78 2.72
N LEU A 186 -5.78 9.85 3.45
CA LEU A 186 -4.38 9.94 3.83
C LEU A 186 -3.47 9.39 2.71
N SER A 187 -3.31 10.15 1.64
CA SER A 187 -2.42 9.77 0.54
C SER A 187 -2.05 10.90 -0.41
N MET A 188 -0.75 10.99 -0.73
CA MET A 188 -0.23 11.84 -1.80
C MET A 188 -0.40 11.27 -3.22
N SER A 189 -0.85 10.03 -3.39
CA SER A 189 -0.89 9.37 -4.70
C SER A 189 -2.09 9.79 -5.55
N ASN A 190 -1.82 10.45 -6.69
CA ASN A 190 -2.86 10.82 -7.65
C ASN A 190 -3.54 9.59 -8.27
N MET A 191 -2.78 8.56 -8.66
CA MET A 191 -3.37 7.32 -9.21
C MET A 191 -4.40 6.67 -8.26
N LYS A 192 -4.15 6.71 -6.94
CA LYS A 192 -5.13 6.21 -5.97
C LYS A 192 -6.36 7.11 -5.90
N HIS A 193 -6.14 8.41 -5.79
CA HIS A 193 -7.20 9.41 -5.75
C HIS A 193 -8.10 9.30 -6.98
N ASP A 194 -7.50 9.33 -8.18
CA ASP A 194 -8.22 9.35 -9.45
C ASP A 194 -8.97 8.03 -9.69
N ALA A 195 -8.41 6.89 -9.26
CA ALA A 195 -9.12 5.61 -9.31
C ALA A 195 -10.36 5.61 -8.41
N ILE A 196 -10.29 6.18 -7.21
CA ILE A 196 -11.42 6.24 -6.27
C ILE A 196 -12.50 7.20 -6.78
N VAL A 197 -12.11 8.43 -7.14
CA VAL A 197 -13.04 9.44 -7.65
C VAL A 197 -13.66 8.99 -8.97
N GLY A 198 -12.88 8.34 -9.84
CA GLY A 198 -13.35 7.79 -11.11
C GLY A 198 -14.41 6.70 -10.97
N GLN A 199 -14.50 6.04 -9.81
CA GLN A 199 -15.56 5.07 -9.49
C GLN A 199 -16.74 5.71 -8.72
N GLY A 200 -16.79 7.04 -8.64
CA GLY A 200 -17.91 7.78 -8.06
C GLY A 200 -17.85 7.96 -6.54
N ILE A 201 -16.71 7.69 -5.90
CA ILE A 201 -16.50 7.96 -4.47
C ILE A 201 -15.77 9.32 -4.33
N PRO A 202 -16.46 10.42 -3.98
CA PRO A 202 -15.80 11.71 -3.78
C PRO A 202 -14.87 11.68 -2.56
N ILE A 203 -13.73 12.35 -2.69
CA ILE A 203 -12.77 12.59 -1.62
C ILE A 203 -12.83 14.09 -1.28
N LEU A 204 -13.16 14.44 -0.03
CA LEU A 204 -13.33 15.83 0.40
C LEU A 204 -12.00 16.51 0.74
N GLU A 205 -11.15 15.81 1.49
CA GLU A 205 -9.85 16.30 1.90
C GLU A 205 -8.76 15.26 1.60
N ARG A 206 -7.62 15.73 1.07
CA ARG A 206 -6.40 14.92 0.93
C ARG A 206 -5.39 15.37 1.97
N VAL A 207 -4.97 14.44 2.82
CA VAL A 207 -4.02 14.68 3.90
C VAL A 207 -2.68 14.05 3.52
N GLU A 208 -1.63 14.87 3.47
CA GLU A 208 -0.26 14.39 3.27
C GLU A 208 0.37 13.93 4.61
N LEU A 209 1.45 13.16 4.52
CA LEU A 209 2.19 12.76 5.72
C LEU A 209 2.87 14.01 6.32
N PRO A 210 2.71 14.29 7.63
CA PRO A 210 3.35 15.45 8.24
C PRO A 210 4.88 15.37 8.15
N GLU A 211 5.54 16.51 8.04
CA GLU A 211 7.00 16.60 7.86
C GLU A 211 7.80 15.88 8.95
N SER A 212 7.33 15.95 10.20
CA SER A 212 7.95 15.27 11.35
C SER A 212 7.91 13.74 11.27
N TRP A 213 7.06 13.18 10.40
CA TRP A 213 6.91 11.74 10.18
C TRP A 213 7.72 11.22 9.00
N ILE A 214 8.41 12.07 8.24
CA ILE A 214 9.20 11.67 7.08
C ILE A 214 10.65 11.39 7.55
N PRO A 215 11.12 10.12 7.56
CA PRO A 215 12.52 9.82 7.87
C PRO A 215 13.46 10.49 6.87
N ALA A 216 14.68 10.82 7.30
CA ALA A 216 15.67 11.50 6.45
C ALA A 216 15.93 10.75 5.13
N ASP A 217 16.18 9.44 5.20
CA ASP A 217 16.41 8.61 4.00
C ASP A 217 15.19 8.44 3.09
N SER A 218 13.99 8.62 3.66
CA SER A 218 12.75 8.57 2.89
C SER A 218 12.53 9.84 2.05
N ARG A 219 13.31 10.92 2.27
CA ARG A 219 13.24 12.14 1.45
C ARG A 219 13.55 11.88 -0.01
N VAL A 220 14.50 10.98 -0.28
CA VAL A 220 14.80 10.50 -1.64
C VAL A 220 13.53 10.01 -2.36
N GLU A 221 12.66 9.29 -1.66
CA GLU A 221 11.40 8.81 -2.21
C GLU A 221 10.34 9.92 -2.33
N ILE A 222 10.16 10.72 -1.28
CA ILE A 222 9.11 11.74 -1.21
C ILE A 222 9.36 12.86 -2.20
N ASP A 223 10.57 13.41 -2.23
CA ASP A 223 10.91 14.55 -3.06
C ASP A 223 10.89 14.16 -4.54
N ALA A 224 11.34 12.95 -4.87
CA ALA A 224 11.19 12.38 -6.21
C ALA A 224 9.71 12.27 -6.62
N LYS A 225 8.83 11.77 -5.74
CA LYS A 225 7.39 11.66 -6.02
C LYS A 225 6.75 13.04 -6.20
N ILE A 226 7.05 14.01 -5.34
CA ILE A 226 6.53 15.37 -5.45
C ILE A 226 6.93 15.99 -6.79
N ASN A 227 8.21 15.88 -7.16
CA ASN A 227 8.71 16.37 -8.45
C ASN A 227 8.07 15.65 -9.65
N ALA A 228 7.75 14.36 -9.52
CA ALA A 228 6.97 13.61 -10.50
C ALA A 228 5.46 13.92 -10.52
N GLY A 229 5.01 14.94 -9.78
CA GLY A 229 3.64 15.45 -9.83
C GLY A 229 2.70 14.89 -8.77
N TYR A 230 3.18 14.17 -7.76
CA TYR A 230 2.35 13.73 -6.64
C TYR A 230 1.80 14.93 -5.85
N PHE A 231 0.70 14.71 -5.15
CA PHE A 231 0.07 15.75 -4.36
C PHE A 231 0.95 16.16 -3.19
N THR A 232 1.08 17.47 -2.99
CA THR A 232 1.65 18.07 -1.79
C THR A 232 1.05 19.45 -1.60
N THR A 233 0.95 19.92 -0.36
CA THR A 233 0.64 21.32 -0.06
C THR A 233 1.91 22.17 0.10
N GLY A 234 3.07 21.54 0.13
CA GLY A 234 4.38 22.15 0.32
C GLY A 234 5.11 22.54 -0.96
N HIS A 235 6.40 22.83 -0.81
CA HIS A 235 7.28 23.30 -1.88
C HIS A 235 7.61 22.19 -2.89
N ARG A 236 7.61 22.53 -4.18
CA ARG A 236 8.08 21.65 -5.25
C ARG A 236 9.50 22.04 -5.63
N MET A 237 10.44 21.16 -5.34
CA MET A 237 11.86 21.36 -5.64
C MET A 237 12.14 21.42 -7.14
N THR A 238 13.15 22.21 -7.50
CA THR A 238 13.78 22.26 -8.83
C THR A 238 14.62 21.01 -9.09
N GLU A 239 15.03 20.79 -10.35
CA GLU A 239 15.85 19.61 -10.72
C GLU A 239 17.24 19.64 -10.06
N GLU A 240 17.83 20.82 -9.86
CA GLU A 240 19.11 20.99 -9.19
C GLU A 240 19.03 20.63 -7.70
N GLU A 241 18.00 21.12 -7.02
CA GLU A 241 17.71 20.77 -5.62
C GLU A 241 17.46 19.27 -5.46
N LEU A 242 16.73 18.65 -6.40
CA LEU A 242 16.44 17.22 -6.36
C LEU A 242 17.71 16.35 -6.48
N ARG A 243 18.73 16.79 -7.24
CA ARG A 243 20.02 16.08 -7.35
C ARG A 243 20.83 16.13 -6.06
N SER A 244 20.60 17.14 -5.22
CA SER A 244 21.25 17.27 -3.91
C SER A 244 20.65 16.36 -2.84
N VAL A 245 19.43 15.84 -3.06
CA VAL A 245 18.79 14.89 -2.15
C VAL A 245 19.35 13.50 -2.36
N GLN A 246 20.12 13.03 -1.38
CA GLN A 246 20.79 11.74 -1.38
C GLN A 246 20.56 11.02 -0.05
N GLY A 247 20.24 9.72 -0.11
CA GLY A 247 20.15 8.85 1.07
C GLY A 247 21.53 8.44 1.59
N ARG A 248 21.59 7.80 2.75
CA ARG A 248 22.85 7.32 3.35
C ARG A 248 23.74 6.53 2.36
N ILE A 249 25.05 6.79 2.42
CA ILE A 249 26.07 6.05 1.67
C ILE A 249 26.51 4.87 2.56
N TRP A 250 26.53 3.65 2.01
CA TRP A 250 26.84 2.43 2.78
C TRP A 250 28.32 2.29 3.21
N GLU A 251 29.17 3.28 2.93
CA GLU A 251 30.53 3.36 3.49
C GLU A 251 30.55 3.83 4.95
N ASP A 252 29.43 4.35 5.48
CA ASP A 252 29.30 4.83 6.87
C ASP A 252 28.78 3.75 7.86
N VAL A 253 28.79 2.45 7.48
CA VAL A 253 28.26 1.35 8.32
C VAL A 253 29.35 0.57 9.06
N ASP A 254 30.61 0.99 8.98
CA ASP A 254 31.63 0.56 9.93
C ASP A 254 31.63 1.50 11.13
N HIS A 255 30.96 1.08 12.23
CA HIS A 255 31.40 1.17 13.64
C HIS A 255 30.35 0.59 14.59
#